data_AF-A0A9P8C8B1-F1
#
_entry.id   AF-A0A9P8C8B1-F1
#
_cell.length_a   1.000
_cell.length_b   1.000
_cell.length_c   1.000
_cell.angle_alpha   90.00
_cell.angle_beta   90.00
_cell.angle_gamma   90.00
#
_symmetry.space_group_name_H-M   'P 1'
#
loop_
_entity.id
_entity.type
_entity.pdbx_description
1 polymer ?
#
loop_
_entity_poly.entity_id
_entity_poly.type
_entity_poly.pdbx_seq_one_letter_code
_entity_poly.pdbx_strand_id
1 'polypeptide(L)'
;MTANAMANIFDFMDEASAVLAIQLQIQDSLQLSEAYGTKGKGREGEVSDSQLSINLYREDLQRNASILADRQMIRSITRACQSDREILATSLSQERTAASDRQMACRLGGITDPNSIPSWTVTSQATDEELLLVKLSALYIQVPAEVESTTTGAVSEREPESSSWAATRETARALDRRCTACQELIRFCDTARVPCNHEYCRDCLQDLYRASMTDDSLFPPRCCRQPITIGAVRIFLTVGLIAQYEQKKVEFDTPDRTYCSNALCSTFIHPKGIMNEQATCPDCSTITCTLCKATSHGGDCPADTALQQVLQTADENGWQRCYSCRRLVELDVGCNHITCHCGAQFCYICAQRWKTCACAQWNEERLISRANQVVARRPVGANPLQVRAQVAAAAQNLRDRHNCDHESWQYVRGEHRCEECYHTLPSFIFECRQCHIQVCKRCRMNRL
;
A
#
# COMPACT_ATOMS: atom_id res chain seq x y z
N MET A 1 16.58 6.14 -33.60
CA MET A 1 15.61 6.26 -34.71
C MET A 1 14.57 7.27 -34.29
N THR A 2 14.63 8.40 -34.95
CA THR A 2 13.93 9.66 -34.68
C THR A 2 12.42 9.48 -34.82
N ALA A 3 11.69 9.52 -33.70
CA ALA A 3 10.31 9.96 -33.73
C ALA A 3 10.34 11.46 -34.02
N ASN A 4 10.49 11.77 -35.32
CA ASN A 4 10.31 13.11 -35.85
C ASN A 4 8.98 13.62 -35.30
N ALA A 5 9.01 14.69 -34.52
CA ALA A 5 7.89 15.61 -34.47
C ALA A 5 7.65 16.03 -35.92
N MET A 6 6.69 15.39 -36.59
CA MET A 6 6.19 15.88 -37.86
C MET A 6 5.63 17.26 -37.53
N ALA A 7 6.41 18.30 -37.82
CA ALA A 7 5.88 19.65 -37.96
C ALA A 7 4.65 19.50 -38.86
N ASN A 8 3.48 19.68 -38.28
CA ASN A 8 2.24 19.44 -38.97
C ASN A 8 2.24 20.43 -40.14
N ILE A 9 1.96 19.99 -41.37
CA ILE A 9 1.93 20.88 -42.55
C ILE A 9 0.96 22.06 -42.32
N PHE A 10 0.03 21.91 -41.38
CA PHE A 10 -0.92 22.90 -40.91
C PHE A 10 -0.39 23.94 -39.92
N ASP A 11 0.85 23.83 -39.42
CA ASP A 11 1.44 24.84 -38.51
C ASP A 11 1.78 26.16 -39.22
N PHE A 12 1.74 26.18 -40.54
CA PHE A 12 2.04 27.36 -41.37
C PHE A 12 0.81 27.97 -42.06
N MET A 13 -0.40 27.44 -41.80
CA MET A 13 -1.64 27.81 -42.48
C MET A 13 -2.75 28.05 -41.46
N ASP A 14 -3.59 29.07 -41.68
CA ASP A 14 -4.73 29.28 -40.79
C ASP A 14 -5.72 28.10 -40.87
N GLU A 15 -6.42 27.83 -39.77
CA GLU A 15 -7.25 26.63 -39.61
C GLU A 15 -8.40 26.56 -40.64
N ALA A 16 -8.93 27.70 -41.08
CA ALA A 16 -9.98 27.74 -42.10
C ALA A 16 -9.44 27.34 -43.47
N SER A 17 -8.26 27.85 -43.83
CA SER A 17 -7.54 27.45 -45.05
C SER A 17 -7.11 25.97 -45.01
N ALA A 18 -6.67 25.47 -43.86
CA ALA A 18 -6.32 24.06 -43.64
C ALA A 18 -7.51 23.12 -43.89
N VAL A 19 -8.68 23.44 -43.32
CA VAL A 19 -9.92 22.67 -43.52
C VAL A 19 -10.34 22.70 -44.98
N LEU A 20 -10.31 23.87 -45.62
CA LEU A 20 -10.65 24.00 -47.04
C LEU A 20 -9.70 23.19 -47.93
N ALA A 21 -8.39 23.22 -47.65
CA ALA A 21 -7.39 22.46 -48.40
C ALA A 21 -7.63 20.95 -48.31
N ILE A 22 -7.89 20.42 -47.12
CA ILE A 22 -8.23 18.99 -46.96
C ILE A 22 -9.53 18.64 -47.67
N GLN A 23 -10.56 19.49 -47.57
CA GLN A 23 -11.84 19.25 -48.25
C GLN A 23 -11.67 19.17 -49.78
N LEU A 24 -10.88 20.09 -50.35
CA LEU A 24 -10.56 20.08 -51.78
C LEU A 24 -9.78 18.81 -52.17
N GLN A 25 -8.78 18.40 -51.38
CA GLN A 25 -8.03 17.18 -51.64
C GLN A 25 -8.88 15.90 -51.53
N ILE A 26 -9.85 15.88 -50.60
CA ILE A 26 -10.82 14.78 -50.51
C ILE A 26 -11.67 14.73 -51.77
N GLN A 27 -12.16 15.88 -52.25
CA GLN A 27 -12.92 15.99 -53.49
C GLN A 27 -12.10 15.52 -54.70
N ASP A 28 -10.84 15.94 -54.81
CA ASP A 28 -9.92 15.50 -55.86
C ASP A 28 -9.68 13.99 -55.80
N SER A 29 -9.55 13.41 -54.59
CA SER A 29 -9.38 11.96 -54.41
C SER A 29 -10.61 11.16 -54.88
N LEU A 30 -11.81 11.74 -54.78
CA LEU A 30 -13.05 11.13 -55.26
C LEU A 30 -13.09 11.17 -56.79
N GLN A 31 -12.81 12.33 -57.38
CA GLN A 31 -12.73 12.50 -58.83
C GLN A 31 -11.67 11.58 -59.46
N LEU A 32 -10.50 11.43 -58.82
CA LEU A 32 -9.47 10.49 -59.25
C LEU A 32 -10.00 9.05 -59.19
N SER A 33 -10.66 8.64 -58.11
CA SER A 33 -11.20 7.28 -58.04
C SER A 33 -12.27 6.97 -59.08
N GLU A 34 -13.11 7.95 -59.44
CA GLU A 34 -14.10 7.82 -60.51
C GLU A 34 -13.43 7.70 -61.88
N ALA A 35 -12.37 8.48 -62.13
CA ALA A 35 -11.60 8.42 -63.37
C ALA A 35 -10.85 7.09 -63.55
N TYR A 36 -10.31 6.52 -62.47
CA TYR A 36 -9.61 5.22 -62.48
C TYR A 36 -10.57 4.01 -62.37
N GLY A 37 -11.85 4.20 -62.04
CA GLY A 37 -12.83 3.13 -61.84
C GLY A 37 -13.34 2.44 -63.11
N THR A 38 -13.08 2.98 -64.30
CA THR A 38 -13.72 2.51 -65.55
C THR A 38 -12.80 1.78 -66.53
N LYS A 39 -11.47 1.77 -66.34
CA LYS A 39 -10.52 1.20 -67.33
C LYS A 39 -9.29 0.55 -66.67
N GLY A 40 -9.45 -0.60 -66.02
CA GLY A 40 -8.34 -1.42 -65.52
C GLY A 40 -8.35 -2.83 -66.11
N LYS A 41 -7.22 -3.29 -66.67
CA LYS A 41 -6.99 -4.72 -67.00
C LYS A 41 -6.67 -5.48 -65.71
N GLY A 42 -7.68 -5.75 -64.88
CA GLY A 42 -7.54 -6.51 -63.63
C GLY A 42 -8.48 -7.72 -63.60
N ARG A 43 -8.15 -8.74 -62.82
CA ARG A 43 -9.06 -9.86 -62.54
C ARG A 43 -10.26 -9.35 -61.73
N GLU A 44 -11.44 -9.87 -62.04
CA GLU A 44 -12.69 -9.48 -61.38
C GLU A 44 -12.59 -9.70 -59.85
N GLY A 45 -12.65 -8.61 -59.07
CA GLY A 45 -12.53 -8.63 -57.60
C GLY A 45 -11.20 -8.17 -57.01
N GLU A 46 -10.15 -7.94 -57.81
CA GLU A 46 -8.86 -7.41 -57.32
C GLU A 46 -8.78 -5.89 -57.50
N VAL A 47 -8.57 -5.15 -56.39
CA VAL A 47 -8.32 -3.71 -56.39
C VAL A 47 -6.90 -3.46 -56.91
N SER A 48 -6.75 -2.64 -57.94
CA SER A 48 -5.43 -2.26 -58.47
C SER A 48 -4.60 -1.51 -57.41
N ASP A 49 -3.28 -1.66 -57.41
CA ASP A 49 -2.36 -0.90 -56.55
C ASP A 49 -2.63 0.62 -56.61
N SER A 50 -2.98 1.13 -57.80
CA SER A 50 -3.39 2.53 -57.98
C SER A 50 -4.68 2.88 -57.24
N GLN A 51 -5.70 2.02 -57.28
CA GLN A 51 -6.96 2.22 -56.55
C GLN A 51 -6.75 2.08 -55.04
N LEU A 52 -5.93 1.13 -54.59
CA LEU A 52 -5.56 0.98 -53.19
C LEU A 52 -4.81 2.22 -52.67
N SER A 53 -3.88 2.76 -53.46
CA SER A 53 -3.14 3.98 -53.07
C SER A 53 -4.06 5.20 -52.93
N ILE A 54 -5.04 5.37 -53.83
CA ILE A 54 -6.02 6.46 -53.76
C ILE A 54 -6.94 6.28 -52.54
N ASN A 55 -7.33 5.05 -52.21
CA ASN A 55 -8.15 4.76 -51.02
C ASN A 55 -7.40 5.06 -49.73
N LEU A 56 -6.14 4.60 -49.59
CA LEU A 56 -5.30 4.90 -48.43
C LEU A 56 -5.05 6.40 -48.28
N TYR A 57 -4.79 7.10 -49.39
CA TYR A 57 -4.65 8.55 -49.39
C TYR A 57 -5.92 9.26 -48.91
N ARG A 58 -7.10 8.82 -49.38
CA ARG A 58 -8.38 9.36 -48.92
C ARG A 58 -8.64 9.10 -47.44
N GLU A 59 -8.36 7.89 -46.96
CA GLU A 59 -8.50 7.54 -45.54
C GLU A 59 -7.61 8.43 -44.67
N ASP A 60 -6.39 8.73 -45.11
CA ASP A 60 -5.50 9.66 -44.41
C ASP A 60 -6.05 11.08 -44.41
N LEU A 61 -6.55 11.58 -45.54
CA LEU A 61 -7.20 12.90 -45.61
C LEU A 61 -8.45 12.98 -44.71
N GLN A 62 -9.26 11.94 -44.66
CA GLN A 62 -10.44 11.87 -43.78
C GLN A 62 -10.04 11.87 -42.30
N ARG A 63 -8.97 11.15 -41.95
CA ARG A 63 -8.40 11.18 -40.59
C ARG A 63 -7.91 12.58 -40.22
N ASN A 64 -7.19 13.24 -41.13
CA ASN A 64 -6.73 14.61 -40.91
C ASN A 64 -7.89 15.61 -40.80
N ALA A 65 -8.97 15.43 -41.57
CA ALA A 65 -10.20 16.22 -41.44
C ALA A 65 -10.85 16.04 -40.06
N SER A 66 -10.92 14.80 -39.54
CA SER A 66 -11.43 14.52 -38.19
C SER A 66 -10.59 15.23 -37.12
N ILE A 67 -9.26 15.18 -37.24
CA ILE A 67 -8.35 15.85 -36.29
C ILE A 67 -8.59 17.37 -36.28
N LEU A 68 -8.79 18.00 -37.46
CA LEU A 68 -9.11 19.42 -37.52
C LEU A 68 -10.49 19.75 -36.95
N ALA A 69 -11.51 18.92 -37.20
CA ALA A 69 -12.84 19.09 -36.64
C ALA A 69 -12.81 19.01 -35.09
N ASP A 70 -12.09 18.03 -34.55
CA ASP A 70 -11.90 17.88 -33.10
C ASP A 70 -11.19 19.11 -32.51
N ARG A 71 -10.16 19.63 -33.19
CA ARG A 71 -9.47 20.86 -32.78
C ARG A 71 -10.40 22.07 -32.77
N GLN A 72 -11.22 22.26 -33.79
CA GLN A 72 -12.21 23.34 -33.84
C GLN A 72 -13.22 23.23 -32.70
N MET A 73 -13.71 22.02 -32.43
CA MET A 73 -14.64 21.77 -31.32
C MET A 73 -14.00 22.12 -29.98
N ILE A 74 -12.77 21.67 -29.72
CA ILE A 74 -12.04 21.96 -28.49
C ILE A 74 -11.78 23.47 -28.34
N ARG A 75 -11.41 24.17 -29.41
CA ARG A 75 -11.24 25.63 -29.42
C ARG A 75 -12.53 26.38 -29.08
N SER A 76 -13.65 25.90 -29.62
CA SER A 76 -14.98 26.46 -29.32
C SER A 76 -15.35 26.27 -27.85
N ILE A 77 -15.19 25.05 -27.33
CA ILE A 77 -15.45 24.73 -25.91
C ILE A 77 -14.55 25.59 -25.01
N THR A 78 -13.27 25.73 -25.36
CA THR A 78 -12.33 26.54 -24.56
C THR A 78 -12.73 28.00 -24.52
N ARG A 79 -13.12 28.59 -25.67
CA ARG A 79 -13.63 29.97 -25.73
C ARG A 79 -14.89 30.15 -24.88
N ALA A 80 -15.83 29.20 -24.95
CA ALA A 80 -17.02 29.22 -24.11
C ALA A 80 -16.68 29.15 -22.60
N CYS A 81 -15.76 28.26 -22.20
CA CYS A 81 -15.33 28.18 -20.82
C CYS A 81 -14.63 29.46 -20.33
N GLN A 82 -13.88 30.14 -21.21
CA GLN A 82 -13.23 31.41 -20.89
C GLN A 82 -14.23 32.56 -20.77
N SER A 83 -15.19 32.68 -21.70
CA SER A 83 -16.23 33.71 -21.64
C SER A 83 -17.15 33.53 -20.43
N ASP A 84 -17.48 32.28 -20.12
CA ASP A 84 -18.52 31.99 -19.14
C ASP A 84 -17.94 31.91 -17.71
N ARG A 85 -16.61 31.98 -17.55
CA ARG A 85 -15.93 31.73 -16.26
C ARG A 85 -16.43 32.66 -15.16
N GLU A 86 -16.61 33.95 -15.45
CA GLU A 86 -17.04 34.94 -14.46
C GLU A 86 -18.49 34.73 -14.04
N ILE A 87 -19.34 34.38 -15.00
CA ILE A 87 -20.76 34.07 -14.78
C ILE A 87 -20.86 32.80 -13.92
N LEU A 88 -20.14 31.74 -14.28
CA LEU A 88 -20.12 30.48 -13.52
C LEU A 88 -19.58 30.68 -12.10
N ALA A 89 -18.51 31.46 -11.93
CA ALA A 89 -17.97 31.78 -10.61
C ALA A 89 -19.00 32.54 -9.74
N THR A 90 -19.72 33.48 -10.35
CA THR A 90 -20.78 34.24 -9.67
C THR A 90 -21.95 33.35 -9.28
N SER A 91 -22.45 32.52 -10.21
CA SER A 91 -23.54 31.57 -9.95
C SER A 91 -23.18 30.56 -8.86
N LEU A 92 -21.95 30.03 -8.88
CA LEU A 92 -21.46 29.11 -7.84
C LEU A 92 -21.39 29.81 -6.47
N SER A 93 -20.94 31.06 -6.43
CA SER A 93 -20.92 31.83 -5.18
C SER A 93 -22.33 32.05 -4.63
N GLN A 94 -23.30 32.37 -5.49
CA GLN A 94 -24.70 32.55 -5.10
C GLN A 94 -25.31 31.25 -4.56
N GLU A 95 -25.04 30.12 -5.22
CA GLU A 95 -25.51 28.81 -4.79
C GLU A 95 -24.90 28.39 -3.45
N ARG A 96 -23.61 28.66 -3.24
CA ARG A 96 -22.94 28.42 -1.94
C ARG A 96 -23.56 29.25 -0.82
N THR A 97 -23.82 30.53 -1.06
CA THR A 97 -24.51 31.39 -0.08
C THR A 97 -25.90 30.84 0.23
N ALA A 98 -26.69 30.50 -0.80
CA ALA A 98 -28.03 29.92 -0.62
C ALA A 98 -28.01 28.59 0.15
N ALA A 99 -27.04 27.72 -0.12
CA ALA A 99 -26.86 26.46 0.61
C ALA A 99 -26.48 26.69 2.08
N SER A 100 -25.58 27.65 2.36
CA SER A 100 -25.21 28.04 3.72
C SER A 100 -26.39 28.63 4.49
N ASP A 101 -27.16 29.52 3.86
CA ASP A 101 -28.35 30.15 4.45
C ASP A 101 -29.42 29.11 4.77
N ARG A 102 -29.62 28.14 3.86
CA ARG A 102 -30.52 27.01 4.09
C ARG A 102 -30.07 26.16 5.28
N GLN A 103 -28.78 25.81 5.35
CA GLN A 103 -28.24 25.03 6.45
C GLN A 103 -28.43 25.75 7.79
N MET A 104 -28.19 27.07 7.81
CA MET A 104 -28.42 27.92 8.98
C MET A 104 -29.89 27.93 9.39
N ALA A 105 -30.82 28.11 8.44
CA ALA A 105 -32.25 28.10 8.68
C ALA A 105 -32.74 26.75 9.23
N CYS A 106 -32.27 25.63 8.68
CA CYS A 106 -32.57 24.28 9.17
C CYS A 106 -32.09 24.08 10.62
N ARG A 107 -30.88 24.53 10.96
CA ARG A 107 -30.35 24.49 12.33
C ARG A 107 -31.19 25.30 13.30
N LEU A 108 -31.60 26.51 12.92
CA LEU A 108 -32.47 27.35 13.75
C LEU A 108 -33.87 26.74 13.94
N GLY A 109 -34.38 26.03 12.92
CA GLY A 109 -35.67 25.36 12.96
C GLY A 109 -35.67 23.97 13.62
N GLY A 110 -34.52 23.45 14.05
CA GLY A 110 -34.41 22.10 14.65
C GLY A 110 -34.68 20.95 13.67
N ILE A 111 -34.58 21.20 12.36
CA ILE A 111 -34.84 20.21 11.30
C ILE A 111 -33.49 19.82 10.67
N THR A 112 -33.26 18.52 10.47
CA THR A 112 -32.09 18.03 9.73
C THR A 112 -32.26 18.28 8.23
N ASP A 113 -31.30 18.94 7.58
CA ASP A 113 -31.32 19.23 6.15
C ASP A 113 -31.29 17.93 5.32
N PRO A 114 -32.36 17.60 4.56
CA PRO A 114 -32.41 16.37 3.77
C PRO A 114 -31.51 16.40 2.52
N ASN A 115 -31.02 17.57 2.10
CA ASN A 115 -30.21 17.74 0.89
C ASN A 115 -28.80 18.27 1.21
N SER A 116 -28.17 17.82 2.30
CA SER A 116 -26.80 18.25 2.61
C SER A 116 -25.82 17.72 1.54
N ILE A 117 -25.46 18.55 0.57
CA ILE A 117 -24.43 18.23 -0.41
C ILE A 117 -23.06 18.44 0.28
N PRO A 118 -22.13 17.48 0.23
CA PRO A 118 -20.78 17.67 0.73
C PRO A 118 -20.15 18.90 0.07
N SER A 119 -19.54 19.78 0.86
CA SER A 119 -18.84 20.95 0.34
C SER A 119 -17.75 20.50 -0.63
N TRP A 120 -17.94 20.74 -1.94
CA TRP A 120 -16.85 20.62 -2.89
C TRP A 120 -15.83 21.69 -2.55
N THR A 121 -14.82 21.29 -1.79
CA THR A 121 -13.69 22.12 -1.43
C THR A 121 -12.79 22.20 -2.65
N VAL A 122 -13.02 23.21 -3.49
CA VAL A 122 -11.99 23.66 -4.44
C VAL A 122 -10.95 24.41 -3.60
N THR A 123 -10.11 23.64 -2.91
CA THR A 123 -8.88 24.14 -2.26
C THR A 123 -7.76 24.01 -3.26
N SER A 124 -7.50 25.07 -4.02
CA SER A 124 -6.26 25.21 -4.78
C SER A 124 -5.95 26.69 -4.98
N GLN A 125 -4.66 27.05 -4.91
CA GLN A 125 -4.18 28.42 -5.06
C GLN A 125 -4.33 28.85 -6.53
N ALA A 126 -5.02 29.96 -6.77
CA ALA A 126 -5.49 30.42 -8.09
C ALA A 126 -4.38 30.59 -9.16
N THR A 127 -3.12 30.74 -8.77
CA THR A 127 -2.00 31.03 -9.69
C THR A 127 -1.48 29.80 -10.43
N ASP A 128 -1.51 28.62 -9.81
CA ASP A 128 -1.00 27.39 -10.43
C ASP A 128 -2.00 26.80 -11.44
N GLU A 129 -3.30 27.01 -11.22
CA GLU A 129 -4.35 26.59 -12.15
C GLU A 129 -4.34 27.41 -13.45
N GLU A 130 -4.08 28.71 -13.38
CA GLU A 130 -3.97 29.55 -14.57
C GLU A 130 -2.77 29.16 -15.44
N LEU A 131 -1.60 28.91 -14.82
CA LEU A 131 -0.43 28.41 -15.53
C LEU A 131 -0.67 27.02 -16.14
N LEU A 132 -1.37 26.13 -15.42
CA LEU A 132 -1.75 24.80 -15.92
C LEU A 132 -2.67 24.92 -17.14
N LEU A 133 -3.68 25.80 -17.09
CA LEU A 133 -4.62 26.04 -18.18
C LEU A 133 -3.91 26.60 -19.43
N VAL A 134 -2.96 27.52 -19.24
CA VAL A 134 -2.13 28.06 -20.33
C VAL A 134 -1.22 26.97 -20.93
N LYS A 135 -0.69 26.06 -20.11
CA LYS A 135 0.09 24.92 -20.62
C LYS A 135 -0.77 23.92 -21.38
N LEU A 136 -1.96 23.62 -20.88
CA LEU A 136 -2.92 22.72 -21.55
C LEU A 136 -3.37 23.31 -22.89
N SER A 137 -3.64 24.61 -22.97
CA SER A 137 -3.99 25.26 -24.24
C SER A 137 -2.82 25.21 -25.24
N ALA A 138 -1.61 25.51 -24.79
CA ALA A 138 -0.43 25.43 -25.65
C ALA A 138 -0.15 24.00 -26.17
N LEU A 139 -0.32 22.97 -25.32
CA LEU A 139 -0.06 21.56 -25.65
C LEU A 139 -1.10 20.96 -26.60
N TYR A 140 -2.38 21.28 -26.40
CA TYR A 140 -3.48 20.57 -27.07
C TYR A 140 -4.20 21.40 -28.14
N ILE A 141 -4.02 22.73 -28.16
CA ILE A 141 -4.83 23.63 -28.99
C ILE A 141 -4.01 24.36 -30.06
N GLN A 142 -2.68 24.49 -29.90
CA GLN A 142 -1.80 25.41 -30.66
C GLN A 142 -2.24 26.87 -30.54
N VAL A 143 -1.35 27.75 -30.06
CA VAL A 143 -1.54 29.19 -30.07
C VAL A 143 -0.92 29.75 -31.35
N PRO A 144 -1.70 30.30 -32.31
CA PRO A 144 -1.18 31.37 -33.15
C PRO A 144 -0.96 32.59 -32.25
N ALA A 145 0.19 33.24 -32.44
CA ALA A 145 0.60 34.45 -31.76
C ALA A 145 -0.57 35.41 -31.47
N GLU A 146 -0.94 35.54 -30.19
CA GLU A 146 -1.62 36.68 -29.56
C GLU A 146 -2.01 36.25 -28.14
N VAL A 147 -1.02 36.19 -27.26
CA VAL A 147 -1.28 36.37 -25.83
C VAL A 147 -1.07 37.86 -25.59
N GLU A 148 -2.15 38.63 -25.61
CA GLU A 148 -2.15 40.01 -25.11
C GLU A 148 -1.64 39.99 -23.66
N SER A 149 -0.35 40.31 -23.52
CA SER A 149 0.24 40.57 -22.23
C SER A 149 -0.23 41.96 -21.79
N THR A 150 -1.05 41.99 -20.76
CA THR A 150 -1.32 43.18 -19.96
C THR A 150 -0.03 43.54 -19.20
N THR A 151 0.97 44.09 -19.89
CA THR A 151 2.11 44.77 -19.25
C THR A 151 2.51 45.98 -20.08
N THR A 152 2.38 47.14 -19.44
CA THR A 152 2.78 48.48 -19.87
C THR A 152 4.25 48.57 -20.29
N GLY A 153 4.55 49.25 -21.41
CA GLY A 153 5.80 50.00 -21.59
C GLY A 153 6.51 49.99 -22.95
N ALA A 154 6.38 51.13 -23.64
CA ALA A 154 7.37 51.86 -24.46
C ALA A 154 7.84 51.36 -25.85
N VAL A 155 7.82 52.34 -26.77
CA VAL A 155 8.08 52.35 -28.22
C VAL A 155 9.57 52.25 -28.58
N SER A 156 9.92 51.57 -29.69
CA SER A 156 11.00 52.02 -30.59
C SER A 156 10.88 51.37 -31.98
N GLU A 157 10.79 52.20 -33.02
CA GLU A 157 10.82 51.81 -34.43
C GLU A 157 12.25 51.54 -34.93
N ARG A 158 12.41 50.52 -35.80
CA ARG A 158 13.20 50.52 -37.05
C ARG A 158 13.21 49.10 -37.67
N GLU A 159 12.69 49.01 -38.88
CA GLU A 159 12.86 47.89 -39.82
C GLU A 159 13.95 48.23 -40.86
N PRO A 160 14.68 47.26 -41.47
CA PRO A 160 14.07 46.15 -42.22
C PRO A 160 14.76 44.77 -42.17
N GLU A 161 13.94 43.74 -41.99
CA GLU A 161 13.89 42.42 -42.68
C GLU A 161 12.57 41.80 -42.18
N SER A 162 11.69 41.34 -43.08
CA SER A 162 10.26 41.02 -42.84
C SER A 162 9.91 40.71 -41.35
N SER A 163 9.44 41.74 -40.66
CA SER A 163 9.37 41.85 -39.19
C SER A 163 8.49 40.83 -38.50
N SER A 164 7.50 40.28 -39.19
CA SER A 164 6.60 39.29 -38.58
C SER A 164 7.35 38.01 -38.21
N TRP A 165 8.20 37.47 -39.09
CA TRP A 165 8.89 36.19 -38.84
C TRP A 165 10.04 36.31 -37.84
N ALA A 166 10.75 37.44 -37.83
CA ALA A 166 11.81 37.70 -36.85
C ALA A 166 11.24 37.93 -35.44
N ALA A 167 10.19 38.76 -35.33
CA ALA A 167 9.49 39.01 -34.06
C ALA A 167 8.81 37.75 -33.51
N THR A 168 8.23 36.90 -34.39
CA THR A 168 7.64 35.61 -34.00
C THR A 168 8.70 34.61 -33.49
N ARG A 169 9.92 34.62 -34.04
CA ARG A 169 11.02 33.77 -33.56
C ARG A 169 11.61 34.27 -32.23
N GLU A 170 11.68 35.59 -32.02
CA GLU A 170 12.15 36.18 -30.76
C GLU A 170 11.14 35.96 -29.62
N THR A 171 9.85 36.11 -29.88
CA THR A 171 8.78 35.79 -28.92
C THR A 171 8.68 34.29 -28.64
N ALA A 172 8.86 33.42 -29.64
CA ALA A 172 8.93 31.97 -29.44
C ALA A 172 10.15 31.55 -28.60
N ARG A 173 11.33 32.18 -28.80
CA ARG A 173 12.53 31.95 -27.97
C ARG A 173 12.40 32.52 -26.55
N ALA A 174 11.61 33.58 -26.35
CA ALA A 174 11.32 34.15 -25.03
C ALA A 174 10.47 33.21 -24.14
N LEU A 175 9.82 32.21 -24.75
CA LEU A 175 9.02 31.18 -24.09
C LEU A 175 9.79 29.87 -23.86
N ASP A 176 11.06 29.78 -24.27
CA ASP A 176 11.87 28.60 -23.99
C ASP A 176 12.44 28.64 -22.56
N ARG A 177 12.37 27.48 -21.91
CA ARG A 177 12.81 27.21 -20.55
C ARG A 177 13.96 26.19 -20.59
N ARG A 178 14.93 26.34 -19.69
CA ARG A 178 16.08 25.42 -19.63
C ARG A 178 15.78 24.26 -18.69
N CYS A 179 15.85 23.04 -19.19
CA CYS A 179 15.71 21.85 -18.36
C CYS A 179 16.90 21.73 -17.38
N THR A 180 16.61 21.51 -16.11
CA THR A 180 17.63 21.39 -15.05
C THR A 180 18.48 20.12 -15.20
N ALA A 181 17.93 19.06 -15.80
CA ALA A 181 18.62 17.78 -15.98
C ALA A 181 19.48 17.73 -17.25
N CYS A 182 18.88 17.88 -18.43
CA CYS A 182 19.61 17.80 -19.71
C CYS A 182 20.21 19.13 -20.19
N GLN A 183 19.89 20.26 -19.54
CA GLN A 183 20.35 21.60 -19.92
C GLN A 183 19.86 22.09 -21.30
N GLU A 184 18.94 21.36 -21.95
CA GLU A 184 18.34 21.76 -23.23
C GLU A 184 17.28 22.85 -23.06
N LEU A 185 17.11 23.66 -24.11
CA LEU A 185 16.05 24.68 -24.20
C LEU A 185 14.79 24.03 -24.76
N ILE A 186 13.72 24.10 -23.97
CA ILE A 186 12.45 23.41 -24.20
C ILE A 186 11.33 24.43 -24.06
N ARG A 187 10.30 24.38 -24.92
CA ARG A 187 9.16 25.29 -24.83
C ARG A 187 8.52 25.23 -23.45
N PHE A 188 8.09 26.37 -22.89
CA PHE A 188 7.49 26.42 -21.55
C PHE A 188 6.34 25.43 -21.36
N CYS A 189 5.55 25.16 -22.41
CA CYS A 189 4.41 24.25 -22.38
C CYS A 189 4.83 22.78 -22.19
N ASP A 190 6.06 22.44 -22.58
CA ASP A 190 6.66 21.09 -22.47
C ASP A 190 7.57 20.94 -21.24
N THR A 191 7.57 21.93 -20.33
CA THR A 191 8.36 21.89 -19.10
C THR A 191 7.48 21.77 -17.85
N ALA A 192 7.85 20.87 -16.95
CA ALA A 192 7.25 20.71 -15.64
C ALA A 192 8.01 21.56 -14.62
N ARG A 193 7.30 22.43 -13.89
CA ARG A 193 7.87 23.13 -12.73
C ARG A 193 7.62 22.27 -11.48
N VAL A 194 8.69 21.93 -10.77
CA VAL A 194 8.64 21.16 -9.52
C VAL A 194 8.55 22.10 -8.30
N PRO A 195 8.22 21.62 -7.07
CA PRO A 195 7.99 22.48 -5.91
C PRO A 195 9.13 23.43 -5.54
N CYS A 196 10.38 23.07 -5.86
CA CYS A 196 11.55 23.93 -5.65
C CYS A 196 11.78 24.95 -6.78
N ASN A 197 10.79 25.17 -7.66
CA ASN A 197 10.80 26.05 -8.82
C ASN A 197 11.74 25.68 -9.99
N HIS A 198 12.46 24.56 -9.89
CA HIS A 198 13.22 24.03 -11.04
C HIS A 198 12.29 23.52 -12.14
N GLU A 199 12.79 23.56 -13.37
CA GLU A 199 12.06 23.13 -14.57
C GLU A 199 12.70 21.88 -15.17
N TYR A 200 11.87 20.91 -15.53
CA TYR A 200 12.26 19.65 -16.16
C TYR A 200 11.51 19.47 -17.47
N CYS A 201 12.19 18.98 -18.50
CA CYS A 201 11.51 18.52 -19.70
C CYS A 201 10.74 17.22 -19.42
N ARG A 202 9.76 16.91 -20.27
CA ARG A 202 8.91 15.72 -20.17
C ARG A 202 9.71 14.42 -20.07
N ASP A 203 10.79 14.30 -20.84
CA ASP A 203 11.60 13.07 -20.89
C ASP A 203 12.44 12.90 -19.63
N CYS A 204 13.19 13.94 -19.24
CA CYS A 204 14.01 13.91 -18.02
C CYS A 204 13.16 13.68 -16.76
N LEU A 205 11.94 14.25 -16.71
CA LEU A 205 11.05 14.00 -15.59
C LEU A 205 10.56 12.55 -15.57
N GLN A 206 10.14 11.99 -16.72
CA GLN A 206 9.74 10.59 -16.79
C GLN A 206 10.88 9.64 -16.42
N ASP A 207 12.10 9.94 -16.87
CA ASP A 207 13.29 9.16 -16.53
C ASP A 207 13.62 9.23 -15.04
N LEU A 208 13.44 10.39 -14.39
CA LEU A 208 13.57 10.51 -12.94
C LEU A 208 12.57 9.61 -12.21
N TYR A 209 11.31 9.55 -12.66
CA TYR A 209 10.32 8.65 -12.09
C TYR A 209 10.69 7.17 -12.32
N ARG A 210 11.12 6.79 -13.52
CA ARG A 210 11.62 5.43 -13.84
C ARG A 210 12.80 5.03 -12.95
N ALA A 211 13.78 5.91 -12.81
CA ALA A 211 14.95 5.67 -11.96
C ALA A 211 14.54 5.52 -10.49
N SER A 212 13.62 6.36 -10.00
CA SER A 212 13.14 6.27 -8.61
C SER A 212 12.43 4.97 -8.28
N MET A 213 11.83 4.29 -9.27
CA MET A 213 11.18 2.99 -9.07
C MET A 213 12.16 1.80 -9.06
N THR A 214 13.41 2.04 -9.46
CA THR A 214 14.46 1.00 -9.54
C THR A 214 15.47 1.16 -8.40
N ASP A 215 15.72 2.39 -7.95
CA ASP A 215 16.70 2.71 -6.91
C ASP A 215 16.01 3.29 -5.66
N ASP A 216 16.05 2.53 -4.56
CA ASP A 216 15.58 2.92 -3.22
C ASP A 216 16.14 4.26 -2.74
N SER A 217 17.36 4.61 -3.12
CA SER A 217 17.97 5.88 -2.72
C SER A 217 17.31 7.09 -3.40
N LEU A 218 16.70 6.88 -4.57
CA LEU A 218 16.04 7.92 -5.36
C LEU A 218 14.52 7.98 -5.10
N PHE A 219 13.98 7.03 -4.33
CA PHE A 219 12.57 7.03 -3.95
C PHE A 219 12.32 7.80 -2.63
N PRO A 220 11.24 8.59 -2.53
CA PRO A 220 10.45 9.15 -3.63
C PRO A 220 11.28 10.12 -4.48
N PRO A 221 10.92 10.35 -5.77
CA PRO A 221 11.62 11.28 -6.64
C PRO A 221 11.67 12.68 -6.04
N ARG A 222 12.87 13.27 -6.01
CA ARG A 222 13.16 14.54 -5.35
C ARG A 222 13.92 15.49 -6.26
N CYS A 223 13.70 16.78 -6.09
CA CYS A 223 14.57 17.83 -6.58
C CYS A 223 14.93 18.77 -5.42
N CYS A 224 16.21 19.10 -5.25
CA CYS A 224 16.68 19.91 -4.11
C CYS A 224 16.22 19.39 -2.74
N ARG A 225 16.16 18.06 -2.59
CA ARG A 225 15.64 17.36 -1.39
C ARG A 225 14.14 17.54 -1.13
N GLN A 226 13.41 18.21 -2.01
CA GLN A 226 11.95 18.31 -1.93
C GLN A 226 11.31 17.21 -2.79
N PRO A 227 10.33 16.45 -2.25
CA PRO A 227 9.65 15.40 -3.00
C PRO A 227 8.78 16.00 -4.11
N ILE A 228 8.82 15.37 -5.28
CA ILE A 228 8.00 15.72 -6.43
C ILE A 228 6.74 14.84 -6.38
N THR A 229 5.60 15.46 -6.08
CA THR A 229 4.31 14.73 -6.03
C THR A 229 3.76 14.51 -7.43
N ILE A 230 3.09 13.38 -7.67
CA ILE A 230 2.45 13.09 -8.97
C ILE A 230 1.47 14.21 -9.33
N GLY A 231 0.69 14.71 -8.38
CA GLY A 231 -0.30 15.76 -8.62
C GLY A 231 0.30 17.01 -9.29
N ALA A 232 1.48 17.43 -8.88
CA ALA A 232 2.15 18.62 -9.42
C ALA A 232 2.62 18.44 -10.87
N VAL A 233 2.90 17.21 -11.30
CA VAL A 233 3.54 16.95 -12.61
C VAL A 233 2.77 15.97 -13.49
N ARG A 234 1.53 15.64 -13.11
CA ARG A 234 0.71 14.59 -13.73
C ARG A 234 0.58 14.72 -15.24
N ILE A 235 0.41 15.94 -15.76
CA ILE A 235 0.24 16.23 -17.20
C ILE A 235 1.49 15.90 -18.04
N PHE A 236 2.66 15.78 -17.39
CA PHE A 236 3.94 15.47 -18.03
C PHE A 236 4.33 13.99 -17.92
N LEU A 237 3.55 13.20 -17.16
CA LEU A 237 3.77 11.76 -17.04
C LEU A 237 2.80 11.01 -17.97
N THR A 238 3.17 9.79 -18.36
CA THR A 238 2.25 8.89 -19.07
C THR A 238 1.37 8.15 -18.07
N VAL A 239 0.15 7.78 -18.48
CA VAL A 239 -0.79 7.04 -17.63
C VAL A 239 -0.17 5.72 -17.14
N GLY A 240 0.54 5.01 -18.03
CA GLY A 240 1.25 3.78 -17.67
C GLY A 240 2.34 4.01 -16.62
N LEU A 241 3.10 5.11 -16.72
CA LEU A 241 4.15 5.43 -15.74
C LEU A 241 3.56 5.79 -14.37
N ILE A 242 2.44 6.51 -14.33
CA ILE A 242 1.73 6.83 -13.09
C ILE A 242 1.27 5.54 -12.40
N ALA A 243 0.64 4.64 -13.14
CA ALA A 243 0.17 3.36 -12.59
C ALA A 243 1.32 2.51 -12.02
N GLN A 244 2.45 2.42 -12.75
CA GLN A 244 3.64 1.73 -12.28
C GLN A 244 4.19 2.36 -11.00
N TYR A 245 4.27 3.69 -10.94
CA TYR A 245 4.74 4.41 -9.76
C TYR A 245 3.83 4.18 -8.56
N GLU A 246 2.50 4.20 -8.73
CA GLU A 246 1.56 3.95 -7.64
C GLU A 246 1.68 2.52 -7.09
N GLN A 247 1.87 1.53 -7.97
CA GLN A 247 2.12 0.14 -7.56
C GLN A 247 3.45 0.01 -6.80
N LYS A 248 4.52 0.61 -7.34
CA LYS A 248 5.84 0.62 -6.70
C LYS A 248 5.85 1.41 -5.39
N LYS A 249 5.07 2.48 -5.29
CA LYS A 249 4.97 3.26 -4.06
C LYS A 249 4.53 2.41 -2.87
N VAL A 250 3.55 1.51 -3.06
CA VAL A 250 3.13 0.59 -2.00
C VAL A 250 4.27 -0.33 -1.57
N GLU A 251 5.02 -0.87 -2.52
CA GLU A 251 6.20 -1.70 -2.24
C GLU A 251 7.24 -0.91 -1.44
N PHE A 252 7.58 0.30 -1.89
CA PHE A 252 8.64 1.11 -1.29
C PHE A 252 8.27 1.69 0.09
N ASP A 253 7.01 2.07 0.27
CA ASP A 253 6.46 2.55 1.55
C ASP A 253 6.24 1.41 2.57
N THR A 254 6.24 0.15 2.13
CA THR A 254 6.08 -1.01 3.02
C THR A 254 7.39 -1.29 3.78
N PRO A 255 7.42 -1.17 5.12
CA PRO A 255 8.56 -1.62 5.91
C PRO A 255 8.65 -3.15 5.91
N ASP A 256 9.88 -3.69 5.91
CA ASP A 256 10.16 -5.14 5.86
C ASP A 256 9.42 -5.89 4.72
N ARG A 257 9.67 -5.42 3.49
CA ARG A 257 9.07 -5.95 2.26
C ARG A 257 9.25 -7.46 2.15
N THR A 258 8.19 -8.14 1.75
CA THR A 258 8.21 -9.59 1.53
C THR A 258 8.00 -9.88 0.05
N TYR A 259 8.98 -10.55 -0.55
CA TYR A 259 8.93 -11.00 -1.94
C TYR A 259 8.64 -12.49 -1.98
N CYS A 260 8.10 -12.97 -3.09
CA CYS A 260 7.91 -14.39 -3.31
C CYS A 260 9.26 -15.13 -3.25
N SER A 261 9.34 -16.17 -2.41
CA SER A 261 10.52 -17.03 -2.28
C SER A 261 10.88 -17.82 -3.53
N ASN A 262 9.95 -17.95 -4.49
CA ASN A 262 10.25 -18.52 -5.80
C ASN A 262 11.07 -17.50 -6.61
N ALA A 263 12.35 -17.82 -6.85
CA ALA A 263 13.30 -16.96 -7.57
C ALA A 263 12.91 -16.64 -9.02
N LEU A 264 12.06 -17.46 -9.66
CA LEU A 264 11.54 -17.15 -11.00
C LEU A 264 10.36 -16.16 -10.98
N CYS A 265 9.70 -16.03 -9.83
CA CYS A 265 8.56 -15.12 -9.66
C CYS A 265 9.01 -13.83 -9.00
N SER A 266 9.58 -13.90 -7.78
CA SER A 266 10.07 -12.76 -7.00
C SER A 266 9.10 -11.56 -6.90
N THR A 267 7.81 -11.78 -7.13
CA THR A 267 6.79 -10.74 -7.04
C THR A 267 6.68 -10.24 -5.60
N PHE A 268 6.60 -8.92 -5.43
CA PHE A 268 6.28 -8.29 -4.14
C PHE A 268 4.90 -8.72 -3.65
N ILE A 269 4.82 -9.19 -2.41
CA ILE A 269 3.56 -9.62 -1.79
C ILE A 269 3.04 -8.47 -0.93
N HIS A 270 1.88 -7.93 -1.31
CA HIS A 270 1.24 -6.85 -0.56
C HIS A 270 0.94 -7.28 0.88
N PRO A 271 1.10 -6.41 1.89
CA PRO A 271 0.77 -6.73 3.30
C PRO A 271 -0.60 -7.35 3.56
N LYS A 272 -1.60 -7.10 2.70
CA LYS A 272 -2.94 -7.69 2.80
C LYS A 272 -2.97 -9.20 2.50
N GLY A 273 -1.98 -9.70 1.75
CA GLY A 273 -1.81 -11.12 1.43
C GLY A 273 -0.98 -11.88 2.47
N ILE A 274 -0.69 -11.26 3.61
CA ILE A 274 0.07 -11.85 4.71
C ILE A 274 -0.90 -12.27 5.82
N MET A 275 -0.88 -13.55 6.18
CA MET A 275 -1.66 -14.10 7.29
C MET A 275 -0.79 -15.02 8.12
N ASN A 276 -0.80 -14.86 9.45
CA ASN A 276 -0.03 -15.70 10.38
C ASN A 276 1.45 -15.87 9.99
N GLU A 277 2.12 -14.77 9.64
CA GLU A 277 3.55 -14.77 9.24
C GLU A 277 3.85 -15.57 7.96
N GLN A 278 2.81 -15.84 7.17
CA GLN A 278 2.89 -16.48 5.87
C GLN A 278 2.34 -15.54 4.80
N ALA A 279 3.16 -15.28 3.79
CA ALA A 279 2.84 -14.43 2.65
C ALA A 279 2.50 -15.32 1.45
N THR A 280 1.26 -15.25 0.97
CA THR A 280 0.82 -16.00 -0.21
C THR A 280 1.01 -15.16 -1.47
N CYS A 281 1.81 -15.66 -2.41
CA CYS A 281 2.04 -14.98 -3.67
C CYS A 281 0.77 -14.96 -4.54
N PRO A 282 0.32 -13.80 -5.05
CA PRO A 282 -0.86 -13.72 -5.92
C PRO A 282 -0.65 -14.37 -7.30
N ASP A 283 0.58 -14.42 -7.80
CA ASP A 283 0.86 -14.87 -9.17
C ASP A 283 1.10 -16.37 -9.28
N CYS A 284 1.87 -16.94 -8.36
CA CYS A 284 2.27 -18.36 -8.39
C CYS A 284 1.79 -19.16 -7.18
N SER A 285 1.03 -18.55 -6.27
CA SER A 285 0.49 -19.17 -5.05
C SER A 285 1.54 -19.77 -4.10
N THR A 286 2.83 -19.48 -4.32
CA THR A 286 3.91 -19.92 -3.42
C THR A 286 3.77 -19.19 -2.08
N ILE A 287 3.83 -19.95 -0.99
CA ILE A 287 3.75 -19.41 0.38
C ILE A 287 5.16 -19.17 0.89
N THR A 288 5.43 -17.95 1.34
CA THR A 288 6.73 -17.48 1.82
C THR A 288 6.64 -17.13 3.30
N CYS A 289 7.62 -17.55 4.11
CA CYS A 289 7.72 -17.14 5.50
C CYS A 289 8.15 -15.67 5.56
N THR A 290 7.43 -14.83 6.31
CA THR A 290 7.74 -13.40 6.40
C THR A 290 8.99 -13.11 7.23
N LEU A 291 9.44 -14.05 8.08
CA LEU A 291 10.60 -13.86 8.95
C LEU A 291 11.91 -14.20 8.22
N CYS A 292 12.03 -15.42 7.68
CA CYS A 292 13.25 -15.85 6.98
C CYS A 292 13.25 -15.52 5.47
N LYS A 293 12.13 -15.02 4.93
CA LYS A 293 11.90 -14.74 3.50
C LYS A 293 12.08 -15.96 2.57
N ALA A 294 12.18 -17.17 3.14
CA ALA A 294 12.27 -18.43 2.42
C ALA A 294 10.89 -19.08 2.25
N THR A 295 10.84 -20.21 1.55
CA THR A 295 9.60 -20.99 1.40
C THR A 295 9.02 -21.35 2.77
N SER A 296 7.69 -21.28 2.88
CA SER A 296 6.96 -21.61 4.12
C SER A 296 7.35 -22.99 4.62
N HIS A 297 7.56 -23.08 5.94
CA HIS A 297 7.95 -24.30 6.63
C HIS A 297 7.00 -24.61 7.78
N GLY A 298 6.87 -25.89 8.11
CA GLY A 298 6.13 -26.31 9.31
C GLY A 298 6.97 -26.10 10.57
N GLY A 299 6.37 -25.51 11.61
CA GLY A 299 7.04 -25.31 12.90
C GLY A 299 7.57 -23.90 13.11
N ASP A 300 8.53 -23.76 14.04
CA ASP A 300 9.14 -22.47 14.36
C ASP A 300 10.12 -22.04 13.27
N CYS A 301 10.17 -20.74 12.99
CA CYS A 301 11.17 -20.22 12.08
C CYS A 301 12.56 -20.22 12.75
N PRO A 302 13.59 -20.81 12.12
CA PRO A 302 14.95 -20.78 12.67
C PRO A 302 15.58 -19.38 12.63
N ALA A 303 15.01 -18.45 11.86
CA ALA A 303 15.43 -17.05 11.83
C ALA A 303 14.69 -16.18 12.87
N ASP A 304 13.73 -16.74 13.62
CA ASP A 304 13.04 -16.02 14.68
C ASP A 304 13.92 -15.97 15.94
N THR A 305 14.76 -14.95 16.01
CA THR A 305 15.68 -14.73 17.14
C THR A 305 14.94 -14.51 18.45
N ALA A 306 13.78 -13.86 18.41
CA ALA A 306 12.99 -13.59 19.62
C ALA A 306 12.43 -14.89 20.21
N LEU A 307 11.87 -15.74 19.35
CA LEU A 307 11.41 -17.05 19.77
C LEU A 307 12.57 -17.92 20.26
N GLN A 308 13.72 -17.90 19.58
CA GLN A 308 14.91 -18.64 20.04
C GLN A 308 15.36 -18.20 21.45
N GLN A 309 15.34 -16.91 21.76
CA GLN A 309 15.65 -16.42 23.11
C GLN A 309 14.66 -16.91 24.16
N VAL A 310 13.37 -16.95 23.83
CA VAL A 310 12.34 -17.51 24.72
C VAL A 310 12.56 -19.01 24.94
N LEU A 311 12.92 -19.75 23.89
CA LEU A 311 13.22 -21.18 23.99
C LEU A 311 14.48 -21.44 24.80
N GLN A 312 15.52 -20.64 24.64
CA GLN A 312 16.72 -20.73 25.46
C GLN A 312 16.40 -20.48 26.95
N THR A 313 15.61 -19.44 27.24
CA THR A 313 15.16 -19.14 28.61
C THR A 313 14.34 -20.29 29.18
N ALA A 314 13.50 -20.91 28.35
CA ALA A 314 12.73 -22.09 28.74
C ALA A 314 13.64 -23.27 29.09
N ASP A 315 14.65 -23.56 28.26
CA ASP A 315 15.62 -24.62 28.52
C ASP A 315 16.42 -24.38 29.81
N GLU A 316 16.86 -23.14 30.04
CA GLU A 316 17.57 -22.73 31.26
C GLU A 316 16.72 -22.90 32.53
N ASN A 317 15.41 -22.69 32.44
CA ASN A 317 14.46 -22.88 33.54
C ASN A 317 13.82 -24.28 33.57
N GLY A 318 14.20 -25.17 32.65
CA GLY A 318 13.65 -26.51 32.52
C GLY A 318 12.18 -26.57 32.12
N TRP A 319 11.63 -25.49 31.52
CA TRP A 319 10.26 -25.44 31.02
C TRP A 319 10.10 -26.31 29.77
N GLN A 320 8.97 -27.01 29.67
CA GLN A 320 8.73 -27.96 28.59
C GLN A 320 7.64 -27.48 27.63
N ARG A 321 7.81 -27.72 26.32
CA ARG A 321 6.77 -27.43 25.33
C ARG A 321 5.82 -28.61 25.15
N CYS A 322 4.53 -28.29 25.07
CA CYS A 322 3.54 -29.26 24.64
C CYS A 322 3.81 -29.70 23.19
N TYR A 323 3.88 -31.01 22.94
CA TYR A 323 4.10 -31.52 21.57
C TYR A 323 3.01 -31.15 20.56
N SER A 324 1.80 -30.85 21.05
CA SER A 324 0.63 -30.57 20.20
C SER A 324 0.50 -29.08 19.88
N CYS A 325 0.33 -28.24 20.90
CA CYS A 325 0.10 -26.80 20.72
C CYS A 325 1.35 -25.93 20.89
N ARG A 326 2.48 -26.55 21.26
CA ARG A 326 3.79 -25.90 21.43
C ARG A 326 3.87 -24.78 22.47
N ARG A 327 2.85 -24.66 23.31
CA ARG A 327 2.84 -23.80 24.50
C ARG A 327 3.88 -24.29 25.52
N LEU A 328 4.62 -23.35 26.10
CA LEU A 328 5.54 -23.60 27.20
C LEU A 328 4.77 -23.88 28.49
N VAL A 329 5.25 -24.87 29.23
CA VAL A 329 4.68 -25.33 30.49
C VAL A 329 5.80 -25.37 31.53
N GLU A 330 5.58 -24.70 32.64
CA GLU A 330 6.37 -24.81 33.86
C GLU A 330 5.78 -25.89 34.76
N LEU A 331 6.64 -26.66 35.44
CA LEU A 331 6.23 -27.67 36.41
C LEU A 331 6.96 -27.43 37.74
N ASP A 332 6.28 -26.75 38.66
CA ASP A 332 6.79 -26.49 40.01
C ASP A 332 6.68 -27.75 40.89
N VAL A 333 5.49 -28.37 40.95
CA VAL A 333 5.18 -29.53 41.80
C VAL A 333 4.41 -30.60 41.04
N GLY A 334 4.51 -31.85 41.48
CA GLY A 334 3.76 -32.98 40.92
C GLY A 334 4.61 -33.94 40.08
N CYS A 335 3.93 -34.93 39.49
CA CYS A 335 4.58 -35.96 38.68
C CYS A 335 4.86 -35.45 37.25
N ASN A 336 5.64 -36.20 36.47
CA ASN A 336 6.00 -35.82 35.09
C ASN A 336 4.85 -36.01 34.09
N HIS A 337 3.63 -36.33 34.54
CA HIS A 337 2.43 -36.36 33.70
C HIS A 337 1.82 -34.97 33.63
N ILE A 338 1.81 -34.39 32.43
CA ILE A 338 1.25 -33.07 32.20
C ILE A 338 0.01 -33.17 31.34
N THR A 339 -1.05 -32.47 31.74
CA THR A 339 -2.21 -32.20 30.88
C THR A 339 -2.16 -30.74 30.44
N CYS A 340 -1.90 -30.52 29.15
CA CYS A 340 -1.88 -29.18 28.58
C CYS A 340 -3.28 -28.58 28.52
N HIS A 341 -3.38 -27.25 28.46
CA HIS A 341 -4.65 -26.54 28.22
C HIS A 341 -5.33 -26.93 26.89
N CYS A 342 -4.56 -27.41 25.89
CA CYS A 342 -5.13 -27.95 24.65
C CYS A 342 -5.71 -29.38 24.79
N GLY A 343 -5.66 -29.97 26.00
CA GLY A 343 -6.11 -31.34 26.29
C GLY A 343 -5.07 -32.43 26.04
N ALA A 344 -3.93 -32.11 25.40
CA ALA A 344 -2.87 -33.07 25.17
C ALA A 344 -2.19 -33.49 26.48
N GLN A 345 -2.00 -34.80 26.67
CA GLN A 345 -1.29 -35.36 27.82
C GLN A 345 0.11 -35.83 27.43
N PHE A 346 1.14 -35.35 28.12
CA PHE A 346 2.54 -35.58 27.73
C PHE A 346 3.48 -35.72 28.94
N CYS A 347 4.67 -36.27 28.70
CA CYS A 347 5.74 -36.38 29.69
C CYS A 347 6.54 -35.08 29.77
N TYR A 348 6.69 -34.50 30.96
CA TYR A 348 7.46 -33.27 31.16
C TYR A 348 8.94 -33.39 30.77
N ILE A 349 9.53 -34.58 30.93
CA ILE A 349 10.97 -34.79 30.67
C ILE A 349 11.26 -34.76 29.17
N CYS A 350 10.46 -35.42 28.35
CA CYS A 350 10.78 -35.67 26.94
C CYS A 350 9.75 -35.11 25.95
N ALA A 351 8.72 -34.40 26.44
CA ALA A 351 7.59 -33.88 25.66
C ALA A 351 6.73 -34.91 24.92
N GLN A 352 7.08 -36.20 24.94
CA GLN A 352 6.34 -37.25 24.23
C GLN A 352 4.96 -37.49 24.86
N ARG A 353 4.05 -38.06 24.07
CA ARG A 353 2.71 -38.44 24.53
C ARG A 353 2.80 -39.31 25.80
N TRP A 354 1.91 -39.06 26.76
CA TRP A 354 1.97 -39.76 28.05
C TRP A 354 1.92 -41.29 27.86
N LYS A 355 2.76 -42.00 28.64
CA LYS A 355 2.99 -43.47 28.58
C LYS A 355 3.55 -44.03 27.27
N THR A 356 4.08 -43.19 26.37
CA THR A 356 4.86 -43.67 25.20
C THR A 356 6.37 -43.62 25.41
N CYS A 357 6.84 -43.26 26.61
CA CYS A 357 8.25 -43.16 26.98
C CYS A 357 8.56 -43.96 28.26
N ALA A 358 9.82 -44.34 28.45
CA ALA A 358 10.32 -45.01 29.65
C ALA A 358 10.77 -44.03 30.77
N CYS A 359 10.50 -42.73 30.64
CA CYS A 359 10.88 -41.73 31.62
C CYS A 359 10.23 -42.02 32.99
N ALA A 360 10.97 -41.73 34.06
CA ALA A 360 10.47 -41.87 35.41
C ALA A 360 9.22 -41.01 35.60
N GLN A 361 8.21 -41.56 36.28
CA GLN A 361 6.98 -40.83 36.57
C GLN A 361 7.23 -39.67 37.54
N TRP A 362 8.25 -39.78 38.40
CA TRP A 362 8.60 -38.81 39.41
C TRP A 362 10.04 -38.33 39.25
N ASN A 363 10.26 -37.06 39.52
CA ASN A 363 11.58 -36.55 39.86
C ASN A 363 11.70 -36.59 41.39
N GLU A 364 12.75 -37.26 41.88
CA GLU A 364 12.91 -37.54 43.31
C GLU A 364 13.07 -36.26 44.14
N GLU A 365 13.83 -35.31 43.65
CA GLU A 365 14.06 -34.03 44.34
C GLU A 365 12.77 -33.22 44.46
N ARG A 366 11.98 -33.12 43.38
CA ARG A 366 10.68 -32.44 43.40
C ARG A 366 9.69 -33.13 44.35
N LEU A 367 9.68 -34.47 44.36
CA LEU A 367 8.82 -35.24 45.26
C LEU A 367 9.18 -34.99 46.74
N ILE A 368 10.46 -35.06 47.08
CA ILE A 368 10.94 -34.82 48.45
C ILE A 368 10.74 -33.35 48.86
N SER A 369 11.01 -32.40 47.97
CA SER A 369 10.73 -30.98 48.19
C SER A 369 9.25 -30.76 48.51
N ARG A 370 8.35 -31.37 47.73
CA ARG A 370 6.91 -31.31 47.97
C ARG A 370 6.53 -31.95 49.32
N ALA A 371 7.09 -33.10 49.65
CA ALA A 371 6.84 -33.76 50.93
C ALA A 371 7.27 -32.89 52.12
N ASN A 372 8.43 -32.22 52.02
CA ASN A 372 8.88 -31.25 53.03
C ASN A 372 7.89 -30.08 53.17
N GLN A 373 7.39 -29.51 52.07
CA GLN A 373 6.38 -28.45 52.11
C GLN A 373 5.11 -28.90 52.82
N VAL A 374 4.63 -30.12 52.56
CA VAL A 374 3.44 -30.68 53.20
C VAL A 374 3.64 -30.84 54.71
N VAL A 375 4.78 -31.39 55.13
CA VAL A 375 5.11 -31.58 56.57
C VAL A 375 5.29 -30.24 57.28
N ALA A 376 5.94 -29.26 56.64
CA ALA A 376 6.21 -27.94 57.22
C ALA A 376 4.93 -27.15 57.57
N ARG A 377 3.79 -27.43 56.91
CA ARG A 377 2.49 -26.79 57.21
C ARG A 377 1.93 -27.15 58.58
N ARG A 378 2.36 -28.27 59.16
CA ARG A 378 1.91 -28.75 60.48
C ARG A 378 3.14 -29.01 61.34
N PRO A 379 3.84 -27.96 61.82
CA PRO A 379 5.02 -28.13 62.64
C PRO A 379 4.59 -28.75 63.98
N VAL A 380 4.79 -30.07 64.09
CA VAL A 380 4.78 -30.75 65.37
C VAL A 380 6.14 -30.48 66.00
N GLY A 381 6.20 -30.19 67.32
CA GLY A 381 7.45 -30.03 68.08
C GLY A 381 8.25 -31.33 68.18
N ALA A 382 8.63 -31.88 67.04
CA ALA A 382 9.13 -33.22 66.83
C ALA A 382 10.66 -33.19 66.65
N ASN A 383 11.33 -34.22 67.16
CA ASN A 383 12.78 -34.40 66.99
C ASN A 383 13.13 -34.54 65.48
N PRO A 384 14.29 -34.05 65.00
CA PRO A 384 14.76 -34.22 63.62
C PRO A 384 14.55 -35.61 62.98
N LEU A 385 14.68 -36.70 63.75
CA LEU A 385 14.42 -38.06 63.22
C LEU A 385 12.95 -38.31 62.88
N GLN A 386 12.02 -37.77 63.68
CA GLN A 386 10.59 -37.90 63.43
C GLN A 386 10.16 -37.08 62.21
N VAL A 387 10.72 -35.88 62.04
CA VAL A 387 10.47 -35.04 60.85
C VAL A 387 10.91 -35.76 59.58
N ARG A 388 12.11 -36.40 59.58
CA ARG A 388 12.57 -37.21 58.44
C ARG A 388 11.63 -38.37 58.12
N ALA A 389 11.14 -39.08 59.13
CA ALA A 389 10.17 -40.18 58.93
C ALA A 389 8.83 -39.68 58.37
N GLN A 390 8.35 -38.52 58.81
CA GLN A 390 7.14 -37.89 58.29
C GLN A 390 7.29 -37.46 56.82
N VAL A 391 8.45 -36.88 56.47
CA VAL A 391 8.74 -36.49 55.07
C VAL A 391 8.79 -37.73 54.17
N ALA A 392 9.41 -38.82 54.62
CA ALA A 392 9.42 -40.08 53.87
C ALA A 392 7.99 -40.65 53.68
N ALA A 393 7.17 -40.62 54.73
CA ALA A 393 5.77 -41.07 54.65
C ALA A 393 4.93 -40.18 53.71
N ALA A 394 5.12 -38.86 53.76
CA ALA A 394 4.45 -37.91 52.86
C ALA A 394 4.87 -38.11 51.41
N ALA A 395 6.17 -38.31 51.14
CA ALA A 395 6.68 -38.62 49.81
C ALA A 395 6.08 -39.93 49.27
N GLN A 396 6.00 -40.97 50.09
CA GLN A 396 5.38 -42.24 49.68
C GLN A 396 3.89 -42.08 49.38
N ASN A 397 3.16 -41.33 50.21
CA ASN A 397 1.76 -41.03 49.97
C ASN A 397 1.53 -40.31 48.63
N LEU A 398 2.37 -39.32 48.32
CA LEU A 398 2.32 -38.59 47.04
C LEU A 398 2.61 -39.51 45.85
N ARG A 399 3.55 -40.46 45.96
CA ARG A 399 3.80 -41.46 44.90
C ARG A 399 2.60 -42.35 44.65
N ASP A 400 2.01 -42.88 45.72
CA ASP A 400 0.94 -43.87 45.64
C ASP A 400 -0.39 -43.23 45.20
N ARG A 401 -0.63 -41.97 45.59
CA ARG A 401 -1.87 -41.22 45.32
C ARG A 401 -1.70 -40.13 44.26
N HIS A 402 -0.86 -40.38 43.28
CA HIS A 402 -0.54 -39.43 42.21
C HIS A 402 -1.73 -39.13 41.27
N ASN A 403 -2.61 -40.11 41.05
CA ASN A 403 -3.88 -39.91 40.35
C ASN A 403 -4.96 -39.57 41.40
N CYS A 404 -4.95 -38.33 41.86
CA CYS A 404 -5.94 -37.84 42.83
C CYS A 404 -7.19 -37.35 42.09
N ASP A 405 -8.36 -37.88 42.46
CA ASP A 405 -9.65 -37.48 41.86
C ASP A 405 -10.27 -36.24 42.53
N HIS A 406 -9.56 -35.64 43.50
CA HIS A 406 -9.94 -34.39 44.16
C HIS A 406 -11.36 -34.34 44.74
N GLU A 407 -11.91 -35.48 45.18
CA GLU A 407 -13.27 -35.53 45.75
C GLU A 407 -13.34 -35.06 47.22
N SER A 408 -12.27 -35.29 47.99
CA SER A 408 -12.25 -35.09 49.44
C SER A 408 -11.37 -33.92 49.87
N TRP A 409 -11.99 -32.95 50.56
CA TRP A 409 -11.36 -31.69 50.95
C TRP A 409 -11.47 -31.41 52.45
N GLN A 410 -10.43 -30.79 53.01
CA GLN A 410 -10.37 -30.24 54.35
C GLN A 410 -10.35 -28.71 54.27
N TYR A 411 -11.17 -28.06 55.09
CA TYR A 411 -11.17 -26.61 55.23
C TYR A 411 -10.09 -26.18 56.24
N VAL A 412 -9.20 -25.28 55.84
CA VAL A 412 -8.11 -24.76 56.67
C VAL A 412 -8.29 -23.25 56.82
N ARG A 413 -8.30 -22.77 58.07
CA ARG A 413 -8.40 -21.33 58.39
C ARG A 413 -7.03 -20.65 58.33
N GLY A 414 -7.03 -19.35 58.09
CA GLY A 414 -5.84 -18.49 58.09
C GLY A 414 -5.50 -17.95 56.70
N GLU A 415 -4.38 -17.22 56.64
CA GLU A 415 -3.84 -16.70 55.40
C GLU A 415 -3.04 -17.77 54.67
N HIS A 416 -3.39 -18.06 53.41
CA HIS A 416 -2.74 -19.09 52.59
C HIS A 416 -2.67 -18.66 51.13
N ARG A 417 -1.64 -19.12 50.39
CA ARG A 417 -1.52 -18.90 48.94
C ARG A 417 -2.07 -20.10 48.18
N CYS A 418 -3.00 -19.87 47.25
CA CYS A 418 -3.52 -20.91 46.36
C CYS A 418 -2.41 -21.47 45.46
N GLU A 419 -2.27 -22.79 45.39
CA GLU A 419 -1.20 -23.42 44.60
C GLU A 419 -1.51 -23.49 43.09
N GLU A 420 -2.76 -23.28 42.70
CA GLU A 420 -3.19 -23.32 41.30
C GLU A 420 -3.24 -21.93 40.63
N CYS A 421 -3.54 -20.89 41.39
CA CYS A 421 -3.68 -19.53 40.84
C CYS A 421 -2.83 -18.50 41.55
N TYR A 422 -1.99 -18.92 42.51
CA TYR A 422 -1.06 -18.08 43.28
C TYR A 422 -1.70 -16.90 44.03
N HIS A 423 -3.03 -16.86 44.11
CA HIS A 423 -3.77 -15.82 44.82
C HIS A 423 -3.71 -16.09 46.33
N THR A 424 -3.28 -15.09 47.10
CA THR A 424 -3.27 -15.15 48.56
C THR A 424 -4.68 -14.89 49.10
N LEU A 425 -5.18 -15.83 49.90
CA LEU A 425 -6.49 -15.76 50.53
C LEU A 425 -6.27 -15.43 52.01
N PRO A 426 -6.90 -14.37 52.55
CA PRO A 426 -6.63 -13.91 53.91
C PRO A 426 -7.28 -14.78 55.00
N SER A 427 -8.25 -15.63 54.65
CA SER A 427 -9.12 -16.25 55.66
C SER A 427 -9.17 -17.78 55.62
N PHE A 428 -9.09 -18.40 54.44
CA PHE A 428 -9.16 -19.85 54.32
C PHE A 428 -8.64 -20.42 53.01
N ILE A 429 -8.36 -21.72 53.02
CA ILE A 429 -8.03 -22.52 51.83
C ILE A 429 -8.62 -23.93 51.95
N PHE A 430 -8.75 -24.64 50.83
CA PHE A 430 -9.14 -26.05 50.80
C PHE A 430 -7.91 -26.93 50.54
N GLU A 431 -7.63 -27.84 51.46
CA GLU A 431 -6.57 -28.85 51.35
C GLU A 431 -7.17 -30.19 50.92
N CYS A 432 -6.67 -30.81 49.85
CA CYS A 432 -7.12 -32.13 49.45
C CYS A 432 -6.62 -33.19 50.43
N ARG A 433 -7.48 -34.11 50.86
CA ARG A 433 -7.10 -35.17 51.82
C ARG A 433 -6.25 -36.29 51.21
N GLN A 434 -6.21 -36.39 49.89
CA GLN A 434 -5.47 -37.44 49.18
C GLN A 434 -4.07 -36.97 48.79
N CYS A 435 -3.92 -35.79 48.20
CA CYS A 435 -2.63 -35.29 47.69
C CYS A 435 -2.12 -34.01 48.37
N HIS A 436 -2.83 -33.50 49.39
CA HIS A 436 -2.44 -32.32 50.17
C HIS A 436 -2.29 -31.02 49.36
N ILE A 437 -2.83 -30.94 48.13
CA ILE A 437 -2.88 -29.69 47.37
C ILE A 437 -3.79 -28.69 48.07
N GLN A 438 -3.35 -27.43 48.18
CA GLN A 438 -4.08 -26.33 48.80
C GLN A 438 -4.56 -25.34 47.74
N VAL A 439 -5.88 -25.24 47.55
CA VAL A 439 -6.47 -24.40 46.50
C VAL A 439 -7.61 -23.52 46.99
N CYS A 440 -7.81 -22.40 46.30
CA CYS A 440 -8.95 -21.52 46.53
C CYS A 440 -10.27 -22.20 46.10
N LYS A 441 -11.40 -21.69 46.59
CA LYS A 441 -12.74 -22.19 46.22
C LYS A 441 -12.95 -22.22 44.71
N ARG A 442 -12.45 -21.20 43.98
CA ARG A 442 -12.60 -21.09 42.53
C ARG A 442 -11.82 -22.16 41.78
N CYS A 443 -10.56 -22.41 42.15
CA CYS A 443 -9.75 -23.45 41.51
C CYS A 443 -10.31 -24.84 41.82
N ARG A 444 -10.73 -25.09 43.06
CA ARG A 444 -11.39 -26.33 43.45
C ARG A 444 -12.62 -26.65 42.60
N MET A 445 -13.43 -25.66 42.23
CA MET A 445 -14.69 -25.90 41.51
C MET A 445 -14.54 -25.94 39.99
N ASN A 446 -13.52 -25.27 39.46
CA ASN A 446 -13.43 -24.99 38.02
C ASN A 446 -12.15 -25.51 37.35
N ARG A 447 -11.17 -26.03 38.11
CA ARG A 447 -9.87 -26.47 37.57
C ARG A 447 -9.44 -27.88 37.98
N LEU A 448 -9.91 -28.37 39.14
CA LEU A 448 -9.55 -29.65 39.72
C LEU A 448 -10.73 -30.60 39.79
#